data_AF-A0A2V3HXM8-F1
#
_entry.id   AF-A0A2V3HXM8-F1
#
_cell.length_a   1.000
_cell.length_b   1.000
_cell.length_c   1.000
_cell.angle_alpha   90.00
_cell.angle_beta   90.00
_cell.angle_gamma   90.00
#
_symmetry.space_group_name_H-M   'P 1'
#
loop_
_entity.id
_entity.type
_entity.pdbx_description
1 polymer ?
#
loop_
_entity_poly.entity_id
_entity_poly.type
_entity_poly.pdbx_seq_one_letter_code
_entity_poly.pdbx_strand_id
1 'polypeptide(L)'
;MLILVAPVLSGCLGGEAEPEGCDEQGYWVEITEDSPYPGLDCEAGPVRQLSITIFVYRDNDGVEWLINETSIATGIEMINSVYNPSGIDFVLDEIIWVDDAFPDVQDEEEGEEGEKPGTLNNSSEDGGDFGDQISISQLGDAFVEGYNPANVNIVMQSNGWGSYSMYPWYSREYYFSTVRASTFATSPVPSHELGHFLGLYHTHQFHDDPNSDSDLSRAFIWTQDWVTPTDQCYRTGDFICSTPYDCYTWCEDDIGCNASDLYEGYKPGQEPSEVAQCTVDQHNPSVTNLMSRYGERSEITFDQGARARYFIQYMSENAREGNLLHFSEMVYDY
;
A
#
# COMPACT_ATOMS: atom_id res chain seq x y z
N MET A 1 30.80 52.70 41.34
CA MET A 1 29.82 53.25 40.37
C MET A 1 28.94 52.10 39.96
N LEU A 2 27.72 52.04 40.49
CA LEU A 2 26.69 51.09 40.08
C LEU A 2 26.21 51.51 38.69
N ILE A 3 26.21 50.59 37.73
CA ILE A 3 25.46 50.74 36.47
C ILE A 3 24.42 49.63 36.46
N LEU A 4 23.17 50.03 36.68
CA LEU A 4 21.99 49.24 36.33
C LEU A 4 21.95 49.12 34.81
N VAL A 5 21.77 47.91 34.30
CA VAL A 5 21.29 47.69 32.92
C VAL A 5 19.97 46.95 33.03
N ALA A 6 18.90 47.62 32.58
CA ALA A 6 17.54 47.12 32.58
C ALA A 6 17.37 45.96 31.60
N PRO A 7 16.46 45.00 31.86
CA PRO A 7 16.12 43.97 30.90
C PRO A 7 15.30 44.60 29.78
N VAL A 8 15.76 44.48 28.54
CA VAL A 8 14.96 44.79 27.36
C VAL A 8 14.03 43.60 27.14
N LEU A 9 12.79 43.75 27.59
CA LEU A 9 11.67 42.94 27.11
C LEU A 9 11.48 43.25 25.62
N SER A 10 12.03 42.40 24.77
CA SER A 10 11.63 42.34 23.36
C SER A 10 10.53 41.29 23.26
N GLY A 11 9.36 41.74 22.84
CA GLY A 11 8.10 41.03 22.95
C GLY A 11 8.02 39.74 22.13
N CYS A 12 7.18 38.85 22.64
CA CYS A 12 6.62 37.71 21.92
C CYS A 12 5.92 38.21 20.65
N LEU A 13 6.57 38.06 19.49
CA LEU A 13 5.85 37.81 18.25
C LEU A 13 5.56 36.32 18.26
N GLY A 14 4.30 35.98 18.56
CA GLY A 14 3.79 34.64 18.34
C GLY A 14 3.85 34.35 16.84
N GLY A 15 4.93 33.72 16.41
CA GLY A 15 4.79 32.67 15.42
C GLY A 15 4.07 31.52 16.12
N GLU A 16 3.05 30.96 15.49
CA GLU A 16 2.67 29.59 15.80
C GLU A 16 3.98 28.79 15.82
N ALA A 17 4.25 28.07 16.91
CA ALA A 17 5.32 27.10 16.87
C ALA A 17 4.98 26.17 15.71
N GLU A 18 5.87 26.08 14.71
CA GLU A 18 5.84 24.98 13.76
C GLU A 18 5.61 23.69 14.58
N PRO A 19 4.74 22.78 14.15
CA PRO A 19 4.58 21.51 14.86
C PRO A 19 5.97 20.92 15.08
N GLU A 20 6.22 20.33 16.26
CA GLU A 20 7.48 19.64 16.55
C GLU A 20 7.65 18.50 15.53
N GLY A 21 8.24 18.82 14.38
CA GLY A 21 8.51 17.90 13.31
C GLY A 21 9.87 17.25 13.52
N CYS A 22 9.99 16.00 13.10
CA CYS A 22 11.27 15.32 13.10
C CYS A 22 12.14 15.78 11.94
N ASP A 23 13.45 15.74 12.15
CA ASP A 23 14.40 15.85 11.06
C ASP A 23 14.37 14.57 10.19
N GLU A 24 15.16 14.56 9.12
CA GLU A 24 15.18 13.44 8.18
C GLU A 24 15.55 12.12 8.88
N GLN A 25 16.51 12.17 9.80
CA GLN A 25 16.95 11.00 10.54
C GLN A 25 15.80 10.44 11.39
N GLY A 26 15.12 11.27 12.19
CA GLY A 26 14.02 10.83 13.03
C GLY A 26 12.79 10.37 12.24
N TYR A 27 12.50 11.00 11.09
CA TYR A 27 11.28 10.72 10.34
C TYR A 27 11.38 9.53 9.38
N TRP A 28 12.56 9.28 8.80
CA TRP A 28 12.76 8.26 7.76
C TRP A 28 13.64 7.07 8.15
N VAL A 29 14.53 7.23 9.13
CA VAL A 29 15.64 6.29 9.34
C VAL A 29 15.65 5.69 10.74
N GLU A 30 15.39 6.49 11.77
CA GLU A 30 15.52 6.04 13.16
C GLU A 30 14.46 5.02 13.53
N ILE A 31 14.92 3.86 14.00
CA ILE A 31 14.09 2.76 14.50
C ILE A 31 14.62 2.42 15.90
N THR A 32 13.70 2.27 16.85
CA THR A 32 14.04 1.92 18.23
C THR A 32 13.12 0.81 18.73
N GLU A 33 13.44 0.22 19.89
CA GLU A 33 12.56 -0.77 20.52
C GLU A 33 11.16 -0.21 20.81
N ASP A 34 11.07 1.08 21.13
CA ASP A 34 9.82 1.76 21.46
C ASP A 34 9.10 2.34 20.21
N SER A 35 9.83 2.53 19.10
CA SER A 35 9.33 3.02 17.81
C SER A 35 9.79 2.11 16.68
N PRO A 36 9.08 1.00 16.39
CA PRO A 36 9.48 -0.01 15.41
C PRO A 36 9.37 0.46 13.95
N TYR A 37 8.73 1.60 13.72
CA TYR A 37 8.66 2.26 12.41
C TYR A 37 9.23 3.68 12.52
N PRO A 38 9.87 4.20 11.45
CA PRO A 38 10.48 5.52 11.48
C PRO A 38 9.42 6.62 11.59
N GLY A 39 9.71 7.58 12.45
CA GLY A 39 8.87 8.75 12.66
C GLY A 39 7.52 8.49 13.32
N LEU A 40 7.34 7.42 14.11
CA LEU A 40 6.09 7.20 14.87
C LEU A 40 5.85 8.26 15.96
N ASP A 41 6.92 8.87 16.47
CA ASP A 41 6.79 9.93 17.48
C ASP A 41 6.71 11.34 16.88
N CYS A 42 6.56 11.44 15.55
CA CYS A 42 6.67 12.69 14.81
C CYS A 42 5.31 13.13 14.25
N GLU A 43 4.85 14.34 14.57
CA GLU A 43 3.60 14.86 13.98
C GLU A 43 3.74 15.17 12.47
N ALA A 44 4.95 15.50 12.03
CA ALA A 44 5.29 15.78 10.63
C ALA A 44 6.79 15.56 10.37
N GLY A 45 7.19 15.54 9.09
CA GLY A 45 8.60 15.44 8.70
C GLY A 45 8.83 15.73 7.22
N PRO A 46 10.08 15.60 6.74
CA PRO A 46 10.45 15.89 5.36
C PRO A 46 9.80 14.92 4.36
N VAL A 47 9.59 15.41 3.13
CA VAL A 47 8.98 14.63 2.04
C VAL A 47 10.03 14.00 1.14
N ARG A 48 9.80 12.76 0.72
CA ARG A 48 10.56 12.07 -0.32
C ARG A 48 9.71 11.78 -1.54
N GLN A 49 10.30 12.03 -2.70
CA GLN A 49 9.65 11.84 -4.00
C GLN A 49 10.04 10.49 -4.60
N LEU A 50 9.04 9.69 -4.94
CA LEU A 50 9.19 8.42 -5.64
C LEU A 50 8.80 8.60 -7.12
N SER A 51 9.74 8.30 -8.01
CA SER A 51 9.50 8.33 -9.46
C SER A 51 8.64 7.15 -9.89
N ILE A 52 7.60 7.41 -10.69
CA ILE A 52 6.71 6.40 -11.28
C ILE A 52 7.06 6.18 -12.75
N THR A 53 7.19 4.91 -13.13
CA THR A 53 7.15 4.45 -14.53
C THR A 53 5.81 3.76 -14.79
N ILE A 54 5.05 4.24 -15.78
CA ILE A 54 3.72 3.69 -16.12
C ILE A 54 3.76 2.99 -17.48
N PHE A 55 3.34 1.73 -17.52
CA PHE A 55 3.16 0.99 -18.77
C PHE A 55 1.70 1.09 -19.22
N VAL A 56 1.47 1.62 -20.42
CA VAL A 56 0.15 1.76 -21.01
C VAL A 56 0.08 0.97 -22.31
N TYR A 57 -0.78 -0.05 -22.32
CA TYR A 57 -1.03 -0.90 -23.47
C TYR A 57 -2.18 -0.36 -24.32
N ARG A 58 -2.33 -0.90 -25.53
CA ARG A 58 -3.55 -0.73 -26.31
C ARG A 58 -4.71 -1.49 -25.66
N ASP A 59 -5.93 -1.03 -25.95
CA ASP A 59 -7.13 -1.81 -25.70
C ASP A 59 -7.12 -3.14 -26.47
N ASN A 60 -8.08 -4.01 -26.15
CA ASN A 60 -8.15 -5.36 -26.70
C ASN A 60 -8.41 -5.34 -28.24
N ASP A 61 -8.96 -4.25 -28.77
CA ASP A 61 -9.12 -4.03 -30.22
C ASP A 61 -7.82 -3.56 -30.90
N GLY A 62 -6.79 -3.20 -30.13
CA GLY A 62 -5.50 -2.71 -30.61
C GLY A 62 -5.55 -1.30 -31.18
N VAL A 63 -6.59 -0.51 -30.85
CA VAL A 63 -6.86 0.79 -31.49
C VAL A 63 -6.53 1.94 -30.55
N GLU A 64 -7.16 1.99 -29.38
CA GLU A 64 -6.96 3.09 -28.43
C GLU A 64 -6.00 2.67 -27.33
N TRP A 65 -5.39 3.65 -26.66
CA TRP A 65 -4.64 3.40 -25.44
C TRP A 65 -5.61 3.21 -24.27
N LEU A 66 -5.32 2.29 -23.36
CA LEU A 66 -6.19 1.99 -22.22
C LEU A 66 -6.49 3.22 -21.34
N ILE A 67 -5.54 4.16 -21.26
CA ILE A 67 -5.66 5.40 -20.51
C ILE A 67 -4.87 6.51 -21.23
N ASN A 68 -5.22 7.78 -20.97
CA ASN A 68 -4.53 8.95 -21.49
C ASN A 68 -3.77 9.71 -20.38
N GLU A 69 -2.88 10.62 -20.79
CA GLU A 69 -2.05 11.41 -19.88
C GLU A 69 -2.85 12.24 -18.87
N THR A 70 -4.01 12.79 -19.25
CA THR A 70 -4.86 13.58 -18.33
C THR A 70 -5.35 12.69 -17.18
N SER A 71 -5.85 11.50 -17.50
CA SER A 71 -6.32 10.54 -16.49
C SER A 71 -5.16 10.02 -15.64
N ILE A 72 -3.96 9.85 -16.21
CA ILE A 72 -2.75 9.51 -15.43
C ILE A 72 -2.43 10.61 -14.41
N ALA A 73 -2.38 11.88 -14.84
CA ALA A 73 -2.10 12.99 -13.96
C ALA A 73 -3.11 13.08 -12.80
N THR A 74 -4.40 12.95 -13.10
CA THR A 74 -5.46 12.94 -12.08
C THR A 74 -5.33 11.75 -11.12
N GLY A 75 -4.98 10.56 -11.61
CA GLY A 75 -4.76 9.39 -10.75
C GLY A 75 -3.59 9.58 -9.79
N ILE A 76 -2.49 10.19 -10.25
CA ILE A 76 -1.33 10.52 -9.39
C ILE A 76 -1.71 11.56 -8.33
N GLU A 77 -2.49 12.59 -8.67
CA GLU A 77 -3.02 13.54 -7.68
C GLU A 77 -3.85 12.84 -6.60
N MET A 78 -4.69 11.86 -6.98
CA MET A 78 -5.47 11.06 -6.02
C MET A 78 -4.58 10.19 -5.14
N ILE A 79 -3.54 9.56 -5.69
CA ILE A 79 -2.54 8.80 -4.92
C ILE A 79 -1.87 9.72 -3.89
N ASN A 80 -1.34 10.86 -4.33
CA ASN A 80 -0.64 11.81 -3.46
C ASN A 80 -1.55 12.41 -2.39
N SER A 81 -2.86 12.52 -2.63
CA SER A 81 -3.81 12.96 -1.59
C SER A 81 -3.85 12.03 -0.36
N VAL A 82 -3.51 10.75 -0.54
CA VAL A 82 -3.45 9.76 0.55
C VAL A 82 -2.06 9.72 1.20
N TYR A 83 -1.00 9.82 0.40
CA TYR A 83 0.37 9.56 0.86
C TYR A 83 1.16 10.80 1.29
N ASN A 84 0.83 11.99 0.77
CA ASN A 84 1.51 13.24 1.13
C ASN A 84 1.48 13.53 2.65
N PRO A 85 0.38 13.27 3.39
CA PRO A 85 0.38 13.43 4.85
C PRO A 85 1.43 12.58 5.58
N SER A 86 1.92 11.50 4.95
CA SER A 86 2.97 10.63 5.48
C SER A 86 4.37 10.95 4.94
N GLY A 87 4.53 12.07 4.25
CA GLY A 87 5.78 12.50 3.64
C GLY A 87 6.17 11.75 2.35
N ILE A 88 5.24 11.02 1.73
CA ILE A 88 5.52 10.24 0.52
C ILE A 88 4.81 10.92 -0.64
N ASP A 89 5.58 11.41 -1.61
CA ASP A 89 5.08 12.06 -2.82
C ASP A 89 5.46 11.22 -4.04
N PHE A 90 4.51 10.94 -4.92
CA PHE A 90 4.76 10.22 -6.16
C PHE A 90 4.80 11.18 -7.34
N VAL A 91 5.80 11.04 -8.20
CA VAL A 91 6.00 11.92 -9.36
C VAL A 91 6.13 11.07 -10.61
N LEU A 92 5.41 11.43 -11.68
CA LEU A 92 5.56 10.77 -12.97
C LEU A 92 6.96 11.04 -13.54
N ASP A 93 7.71 9.97 -13.81
CA ASP A 93 8.99 10.04 -14.52
C ASP A 93 8.79 9.72 -16.00
N GLU A 94 8.21 8.55 -16.31
CA GLU A 94 8.03 8.09 -17.67
C GLU A 94 6.70 7.35 -17.89
N ILE A 95 6.13 7.52 -19.09
CA ILE A 95 5.06 6.68 -19.61
C ILE A 95 5.59 5.88 -20.79
N ILE A 96 5.51 4.56 -20.68
CA ILE A 96 5.89 3.61 -21.72
C ILE A 96 4.62 3.16 -22.44
N TRP A 97 4.46 3.65 -23.67
CA TRP A 97 3.36 3.29 -24.55
C TRP A 97 3.68 1.99 -25.29
N VAL A 98 3.06 0.89 -24.86
CA VAL A 98 3.30 -0.45 -25.41
C VAL A 98 2.34 -0.72 -26.56
N ASP A 99 2.84 -0.72 -27.80
CA ASP A 99 2.03 -0.87 -29.02
C ASP A 99 1.55 -2.31 -29.29
N ASP A 100 1.16 -3.00 -28.23
CA ASP A 100 0.49 -4.30 -28.22
C ASP A 100 -0.81 -4.19 -27.41
N ALA A 101 -1.82 -4.98 -27.78
CA ALA A 101 -3.05 -5.09 -27.00
C ALA A 101 -2.77 -5.72 -25.63
N PHE A 102 -3.40 -5.19 -24.59
CA PHE A 102 -3.32 -5.82 -23.27
C PHE A 102 -3.94 -7.22 -23.33
N PRO A 103 -3.34 -8.24 -22.71
CA PRO A 103 -3.85 -9.61 -22.76
C PRO A 103 -5.29 -9.74 -22.26
N ASP A 104 -6.09 -10.55 -22.95
CA ASP A 104 -7.44 -10.93 -22.48
C ASP A 104 -7.34 -11.84 -21.25
N VAL A 105 -8.31 -11.72 -20.34
CA VAL A 105 -8.52 -12.73 -19.30
C VAL A 105 -8.79 -14.05 -20.01
N GLN A 106 -7.94 -15.05 -19.77
CA GLN A 106 -8.21 -16.40 -20.25
C GLN A 106 -9.26 -16.99 -19.32
N ASP A 107 -10.53 -16.75 -19.62
CA ASP A 107 -11.60 -17.58 -19.07
C ASP A 107 -11.25 -19.02 -19.47
N GLU A 108 -11.07 -19.91 -18.49
CA GLU A 108 -10.93 -21.35 -18.76
C GLU A 108 -12.11 -21.74 -19.67
N GLU A 109 -11.85 -21.96 -20.97
CA GLU A 109 -12.84 -22.63 -21.81
C GLU A 109 -13.15 -23.96 -21.13
N GLU A 110 -14.42 -24.14 -20.77
CA GLU A 110 -14.96 -25.40 -20.26
C GLU A 110 -14.49 -26.56 -21.16
N GLY A 111 -13.43 -27.28 -20.75
CA GLY A 111 -13.16 -28.62 -21.25
C GLY A 111 -11.78 -28.99 -21.78
N GLU A 112 -10.74 -28.16 -21.69
CA GLU A 112 -9.37 -28.64 -21.92
C GLU A 112 -8.50 -28.41 -20.68
N GLU A 113 -7.98 -29.51 -20.12
CA GLU A 113 -6.88 -29.52 -19.14
C GLU A 113 -5.63 -28.90 -19.79
N GLY A 114 -5.64 -27.58 -19.98
CA GLY A 114 -4.48 -26.79 -20.32
C GLY A 114 -3.59 -26.75 -19.09
N GLU A 115 -2.40 -27.35 -19.19
CA GLU A 115 -1.40 -27.32 -18.14
C GLU A 115 -1.20 -25.88 -17.63
N LYS A 116 -1.63 -25.61 -16.39
CA LYS A 116 -1.07 -24.50 -15.60
C LYS A 116 0.44 -24.55 -15.81
N PRO A 117 1.15 -23.45 -16.13
CA PRO A 117 2.59 -23.46 -16.24
C PRO A 117 3.16 -24.09 -14.97
N GLY A 118 3.65 -25.32 -15.06
CA GLY A 118 3.94 -26.20 -13.93
C GLY A 118 5.12 -25.75 -13.06
N THR A 119 5.57 -24.51 -13.20
CA THR A 119 6.70 -23.92 -12.49
C THR A 119 6.60 -22.39 -12.45
N LEU A 120 5.62 -21.84 -11.73
CA LEU A 120 5.78 -20.56 -11.05
C LEU A 120 5.22 -20.73 -9.64
N ASN A 121 6.09 -20.70 -8.63
CA ASN A 121 5.76 -20.75 -7.20
C ASN A 121 4.91 -19.53 -6.79
N ASN A 122 3.65 -19.45 -7.21
CA ASN A 122 2.73 -18.38 -6.83
C ASN A 122 1.48 -18.86 -6.08
N SER A 123 1.46 -20.12 -5.62
CA SER A 123 0.57 -20.54 -4.53
C SER A 123 1.34 -20.44 -3.21
N SER A 124 0.98 -19.49 -2.35
CA SER A 124 1.22 -19.70 -0.91
C SER A 124 0.41 -20.92 -0.47
N GLU A 125 0.94 -21.69 0.48
CA GLU A 125 0.30 -22.92 0.98
C GLU A 125 -1.06 -22.66 1.66
N ASP A 126 -1.45 -21.39 1.88
CA ASP A 126 -2.64 -20.96 2.63
C ASP A 126 -3.82 -20.48 1.76
N GLY A 127 -3.92 -20.89 0.49
CA GLY A 127 -5.23 -20.94 -0.19
C GLY A 127 -5.96 -19.61 -0.43
N GLY A 128 -5.25 -18.49 -0.58
CA GLY A 128 -5.81 -17.26 -1.14
C GLY A 128 -6.01 -17.41 -2.65
N ASP A 129 -7.27 -17.43 -3.11
CA ASP A 129 -7.63 -17.43 -4.53
C ASP A 129 -7.28 -16.06 -5.15
N PHE A 130 -6.05 -15.92 -5.63
CA PHE A 130 -5.63 -14.78 -6.44
C PHE A 130 -6.12 -15.00 -7.86
N GLY A 131 -7.40 -14.70 -8.10
CA GLY A 131 -7.99 -14.69 -9.44
C GLY A 131 -7.12 -13.88 -10.40
N ASP A 132 -6.86 -14.46 -11.57
CA ASP A 132 -6.31 -13.85 -12.78
C ASP A 132 -5.13 -12.89 -12.52
N GLN A 133 -3.97 -13.41 -12.15
CA GLN A 133 -2.73 -12.63 -12.23
C GLN A 133 -2.15 -12.73 -13.65
N ILE A 134 -1.83 -11.59 -14.26
CA ILE A 134 -1.13 -11.57 -15.54
C ILE A 134 0.29 -12.11 -15.35
N SER A 135 0.70 -13.04 -16.21
CA SER A 135 2.08 -13.53 -16.19
C SER A 135 3.02 -12.49 -16.83
N ILE A 136 4.26 -12.42 -16.35
CA ILE A 136 5.28 -11.51 -16.92
C ILE A 136 5.47 -11.74 -18.42
N SER A 137 5.46 -13.01 -18.85
CA SER A 137 5.58 -13.36 -20.27
C SER A 137 4.46 -12.78 -21.14
N GLN A 138 3.29 -12.49 -20.57
CA GLN A 138 2.18 -11.88 -21.30
C GLN A 138 2.32 -10.35 -21.43
N LEU A 139 3.22 -9.71 -20.66
CA LEU A 139 3.50 -8.27 -20.76
C LEU A 139 4.45 -7.93 -21.93
N GLY A 140 5.11 -8.94 -22.51
CA GLY A 140 5.94 -8.78 -23.70
C GLY A 140 7.27 -8.04 -23.47
N ASP A 141 8.03 -7.88 -24.55
CA ASP A 141 9.40 -7.36 -24.50
C ASP A 141 9.45 -5.88 -24.11
N ALA A 142 8.44 -5.09 -24.48
CA ALA A 142 8.38 -3.67 -24.13
C ALA A 142 8.33 -3.43 -22.61
N PHE A 143 7.68 -4.33 -21.86
CA PHE A 143 7.72 -4.29 -20.40
C PHE A 143 9.13 -4.55 -19.88
N VAL A 144 9.79 -5.60 -20.37
CA VAL A 144 11.14 -5.99 -19.94
C VAL A 144 12.16 -4.90 -20.25
N GLU A 145 12.12 -4.34 -21.47
CA GLU A 145 13.04 -3.29 -21.91
C GLU A 145 12.83 -1.96 -21.18
N GLY A 146 11.57 -1.65 -20.88
CA GLY A 146 11.19 -0.41 -20.22
C GLY A 146 11.17 -0.48 -18.68
N TYR A 147 11.33 -1.67 -18.10
CA TYR A 147 11.32 -1.87 -16.65
C TYR A 147 12.43 -1.05 -15.98
N ASN A 148 12.05 -0.23 -15.00
CA ASN A 148 13.00 0.58 -14.24
C ASN A 148 13.08 0.10 -12.79
N PRO A 149 14.15 -0.64 -12.39
CA PRO A 149 14.27 -1.17 -11.04
C PRO A 149 14.43 -0.10 -9.95
N ALA A 150 14.65 1.17 -10.34
CA ALA A 150 14.77 2.30 -9.42
C ALA A 150 13.44 3.05 -9.19
N ASN A 151 12.39 2.72 -9.95
CA ASN A 151 11.11 3.42 -9.90
C ASN A 151 9.99 2.55 -9.33
N VAL A 152 8.88 3.21 -9.01
CA VAL A 152 7.59 2.57 -8.80
C VAL A 152 7.01 2.22 -10.17
N ASN A 153 7.03 0.93 -10.52
CA ASN A 153 6.50 0.46 -11.81
C ASN A 153 5.00 0.15 -11.69
N ILE A 154 4.18 0.76 -12.53
CA ILE A 154 2.74 0.55 -12.58
C ILE A 154 2.33 0.06 -13.97
N VAL A 155 1.69 -1.10 -14.04
CA VAL A 155 1.15 -1.65 -15.29
C VAL A 155 -0.36 -1.37 -15.36
N MET A 156 -0.78 -0.67 -16.41
CA MET A 156 -2.19 -0.39 -16.67
C MET A 156 -2.85 -1.60 -17.33
N GLN A 157 -3.88 -2.14 -16.69
CA GLN A 157 -4.62 -3.31 -17.15
C GLN A 157 -5.95 -2.93 -17.80
N SER A 158 -6.40 -3.78 -18.73
CA SER A 158 -7.74 -3.70 -19.30
C SER A 158 -8.82 -4.10 -18.29
N ASN A 159 -10.08 -3.87 -18.66
CA ASN A 159 -11.22 -4.32 -17.85
C ASN A 159 -11.31 -5.85 -17.88
N GLY A 160 -11.47 -6.48 -16.71
CA GLY A 160 -11.58 -7.94 -16.57
C GLY A 160 -10.59 -8.48 -15.54
N TRP A 161 -9.34 -8.00 -15.57
CA TRP A 161 -8.27 -8.41 -14.66
C TRP A 161 -8.44 -7.84 -13.24
N GLY A 162 -8.02 -8.59 -12.22
CA GLY A 162 -7.86 -8.06 -10.86
C GLY A 162 -6.66 -7.11 -10.78
N SER A 163 -6.77 -6.05 -9.97
CA SER A 163 -5.59 -5.25 -9.57
C SER A 163 -4.85 -5.99 -8.46
N TYR A 164 -3.52 -5.91 -8.47
CA TYR A 164 -2.67 -6.52 -7.46
C TYR A 164 -1.33 -5.79 -7.36
N SER A 165 -0.62 -6.00 -6.26
CA SER A 165 0.73 -5.50 -6.09
C SER A 165 1.67 -6.56 -5.52
N MET A 166 2.95 -6.40 -5.83
CA MET A 166 4.01 -7.17 -5.20
C MET A 166 4.43 -6.50 -3.89
N TYR A 167 4.68 -7.30 -2.87
CA TYR A 167 5.21 -6.80 -1.60
C TYR A 167 6.74 -6.67 -1.63
N PRO A 168 7.33 -5.70 -0.91
CA PRO A 168 8.76 -5.32 -0.99
C PRO A 168 9.72 -6.41 -0.51
N TRP A 169 9.20 -7.38 0.22
CA TRP A 169 10.00 -8.42 0.84
C TRP A 169 10.06 -9.75 0.08
N TYR A 170 9.43 -9.85 -1.08
CA TYR A 170 9.68 -10.96 -2.00
C TYR A 170 10.89 -10.64 -2.87
N SER A 171 11.76 -11.62 -3.09
CA SER A 171 12.84 -11.47 -4.08
C SER A 171 12.26 -11.87 -5.42
N ARG A 172 12.24 -10.94 -6.38
CA ARG A 172 11.66 -11.10 -7.70
C ARG A 172 12.44 -10.26 -8.69
N GLU A 173 12.56 -10.75 -9.92
CA GLU A 173 13.18 -10.02 -11.04
C GLU A 173 12.46 -8.70 -11.30
N TYR A 174 11.12 -8.73 -11.33
CA TYR A 174 10.27 -7.56 -11.53
C TYR A 174 9.46 -7.25 -10.27
N TYR A 175 9.38 -5.97 -9.92
CA TYR A 175 8.70 -5.44 -8.75
C TYR A 175 7.77 -4.29 -9.17
N PHE A 176 6.47 -4.57 -9.23
CA PHE A 176 5.48 -3.65 -9.79
C PHE A 176 4.09 -3.85 -9.18
N SER A 177 3.23 -2.87 -9.42
CA SER A 177 1.78 -2.96 -9.19
C SER A 177 1.03 -3.00 -10.52
N THR A 178 -0.11 -3.66 -10.54
CA THR A 178 -1.05 -3.61 -11.66
C THR A 178 -2.35 -2.96 -11.22
N VAL A 179 -2.87 -2.06 -12.05
CA VAL A 179 -4.08 -1.30 -11.75
C VAL A 179 -4.94 -1.22 -12.98
N ARG A 180 -6.27 -1.27 -12.82
CA ARG A 180 -7.19 -1.08 -13.94
C ARG A 180 -7.12 0.35 -14.45
N ALA A 181 -6.88 0.50 -15.74
CA ALA A 181 -6.81 1.79 -16.42
C ALA A 181 -8.11 2.61 -16.25
N SER A 182 -9.26 1.94 -16.31
CA SER A 182 -10.59 2.56 -16.21
C SER A 182 -10.89 3.20 -14.85
N THR A 183 -10.18 2.76 -13.80
CA THR A 183 -10.40 3.22 -12.42
C THR A 183 -9.25 4.06 -11.88
N PHE A 184 -8.17 4.25 -12.66
CA PHE A 184 -6.95 4.89 -12.18
C PHE A 184 -7.18 6.32 -11.66
N ALA A 185 -8.10 7.06 -12.29
CA ALA A 185 -8.40 8.46 -11.99
C ALA A 185 -9.70 8.66 -11.19
N THR A 186 -10.33 7.59 -10.71
CA THR A 186 -11.70 7.67 -10.15
C THR A 186 -11.94 6.78 -8.93
N SER A 187 -11.01 5.90 -8.60
CA SER A 187 -11.16 4.90 -7.56
C SER A 187 -10.00 4.95 -6.58
N PRO A 188 -10.18 4.51 -5.33
CA PRO A 188 -9.07 4.35 -4.38
C PRO A 188 -8.20 3.12 -4.64
N VAL A 189 -8.58 2.24 -5.59
CA VAL A 189 -7.84 1.00 -5.89
C VAL A 189 -6.37 1.24 -6.24
N PRO A 190 -5.97 2.21 -7.09
CA PRO A 190 -4.56 2.44 -7.38
C PRO A 190 -3.74 2.81 -6.14
N SER A 191 -4.29 3.67 -5.29
CA SER A 191 -3.67 4.00 -4.00
C SER A 191 -3.56 2.76 -3.13
N HIS A 192 -4.61 1.94 -3.05
CA HIS A 192 -4.63 0.69 -2.28
C HIS A 192 -3.52 -0.29 -2.72
N GLU A 193 -3.36 -0.51 -4.03
CA GLU A 193 -2.30 -1.37 -4.55
C GLU A 193 -0.90 -0.81 -4.28
N LEU A 194 -0.74 0.51 -4.31
CA LEU A 194 0.52 1.12 -3.86
C LEU A 194 0.74 0.96 -2.35
N GLY A 195 -0.31 0.80 -1.54
CA GLY A 195 -0.19 0.43 -0.13
C GLY A 195 0.50 -0.92 0.03
N HIS A 196 0.07 -1.91 -0.75
CA HIS A 196 0.72 -3.23 -0.81
C HIS A 196 2.16 -3.15 -1.33
N PHE A 197 2.41 -2.35 -2.37
CA PHE A 197 3.77 -2.04 -2.86
C PHE A 197 4.66 -1.41 -1.77
N LEU A 198 4.07 -0.69 -0.82
CA LEU A 198 4.78 -0.10 0.30
C LEU A 198 4.73 -0.97 1.56
N GLY A 199 4.33 -2.23 1.44
CA GLY A 199 4.38 -3.20 2.53
C GLY A 199 3.24 -3.12 3.55
N LEU A 200 2.11 -2.50 3.18
CA LEU A 200 0.89 -2.50 3.98
C LEU A 200 0.01 -3.69 3.64
N TYR A 201 -0.51 -4.37 4.66
CA TYR A 201 -1.48 -5.45 4.48
C TYR A 201 -2.91 -4.93 4.47
N HIS A 202 -3.84 -5.76 3.99
CA HIS A 202 -5.24 -5.51 4.29
C HIS A 202 -5.47 -5.51 5.80
N THR A 203 -6.37 -4.65 6.27
CA THR A 203 -6.76 -4.56 7.70
C THR A 203 -7.31 -5.87 8.27
N HIS A 204 -7.68 -6.84 7.45
CA HIS A 204 -8.20 -8.15 7.85
C HIS A 204 -7.32 -9.34 7.43
N GLN A 205 -6.12 -9.11 6.88
CA GLN A 205 -5.33 -10.13 6.18
C GLN A 205 -5.03 -11.38 7.02
N PHE A 206 -4.92 -11.24 8.35
CA PHE A 206 -4.59 -12.32 9.28
C PHE A 206 -5.53 -12.39 10.51
N HIS A 207 -6.79 -11.99 10.36
CA HIS A 207 -7.74 -11.95 11.48
C HIS A 207 -8.06 -13.35 12.06
N ASP A 208 -8.01 -14.39 11.23
CA ASP A 208 -8.46 -15.76 11.53
C ASP A 208 -7.37 -16.67 12.13
N ASP A 209 -6.10 -16.28 12.06
CA ASP A 209 -5.00 -16.98 12.72
C ASP A 209 -4.32 -16.10 13.78
N PRO A 210 -4.73 -16.22 15.06
CA PRO A 210 -4.15 -15.45 16.16
C PRO A 210 -2.71 -15.88 16.52
N ASN A 211 -2.15 -16.89 15.84
CA ASN A 211 -0.74 -17.26 15.93
C ASN A 211 -0.03 -17.11 14.58
N SER A 212 -0.59 -16.37 13.62
CA SER A 212 0.07 -16.05 12.36
C SER A 212 1.21 -15.08 12.61
N ASP A 213 2.28 -15.63 13.17
CA ASP A 213 3.62 -15.09 13.07
C ASP A 213 4.18 -15.35 11.66
N SER A 214 3.40 -15.88 10.72
CA SER A 214 3.89 -16.39 9.43
C SER A 214 4.71 -15.34 8.69
N ASP A 215 4.25 -14.09 8.64
CA ASP A 215 5.02 -12.98 8.08
C ASP A 215 5.98 -12.31 9.10
N LEU A 216 5.74 -12.38 10.41
CA LEU A 216 6.73 -11.97 11.43
C LEU A 216 7.99 -12.85 11.40
N SER A 217 7.84 -14.14 11.13
CA SER A 217 8.92 -15.11 10.94
C SER A 217 9.77 -14.76 9.72
N ARG A 218 9.14 -14.12 8.73
CA ARG A 218 9.81 -13.59 7.54
C ARG A 218 10.33 -12.17 7.77
N ALA A 219 9.78 -11.39 8.71
CA ALA A 219 10.32 -10.09 9.12
C ALA A 219 11.78 -10.21 9.60
N PHE A 220 12.14 -11.31 10.28
CA PHE A 220 13.55 -11.63 10.63
C PHE A 220 14.48 -11.81 9.41
N ILE A 221 13.93 -12.17 8.24
CA ILE A 221 14.66 -12.31 6.98
C ILE A 221 14.73 -10.95 6.25
N TRP A 222 13.75 -10.08 6.47
CA TRP A 222 13.64 -8.81 5.77
C TRP A 222 14.54 -7.76 6.38
N THR A 223 14.78 -7.73 7.69
CA THR A 223 15.89 -6.91 8.25
C THR A 223 16.51 -7.49 9.52
N GLN A 224 17.76 -7.09 9.79
CA GLN A 224 18.42 -7.35 11.08
C GLN A 224 17.92 -6.43 12.20
N ASP A 225 17.22 -5.35 11.85
CA ASP A 225 16.82 -4.25 12.74
C ASP A 225 15.28 -4.13 12.91
N TRP A 226 14.51 -5.09 12.41
CA TRP A 226 13.06 -5.14 12.66
C TRP A 226 12.84 -5.43 14.14
N VAL A 227 12.31 -4.43 14.84
CA VAL A 227 11.78 -4.62 16.19
C VAL A 227 10.41 -5.24 16.04
N THR A 228 10.27 -6.51 16.44
CA THR A 228 8.95 -7.11 16.64
C THR A 228 8.20 -6.25 17.65
N PRO A 229 7.07 -5.61 17.29
CA PRO A 229 6.31 -4.79 18.22
C PRO A 229 6.00 -5.60 19.48
N THR A 230 6.21 -5.01 20.66
CA THR A 230 5.93 -5.68 21.94
C THR A 230 4.44 -5.94 22.16
N ASP A 231 3.59 -5.21 21.44
CA ASP A 231 2.14 -5.26 21.57
C ASP A 231 1.53 -6.35 20.66
N GLN A 232 0.43 -6.96 21.12
CA GLN A 232 -0.29 -8.05 20.42
C GLN A 232 -1.09 -7.57 19.18
N CYS A 233 -0.62 -6.53 18.50
CA CYS A 233 -1.28 -5.93 17.35
C CYS A 233 -1.30 -6.86 16.12
N TYR A 234 -0.64 -8.01 16.16
CA TYR A 234 -0.88 -9.08 15.17
C TYR A 234 -2.35 -9.51 15.10
N ARG A 235 -3.12 -9.31 16.18
CA ARG A 235 -4.56 -9.59 16.18
C ARG A 235 -5.34 -8.67 15.26
N THR A 236 -4.84 -7.47 14.91
CA THR A 236 -5.55 -6.51 14.05
C THR A 236 -5.43 -6.83 12.56
N GLY A 237 -4.97 -8.02 12.18
CA GLY A 237 -4.95 -8.50 10.79
C GLY A 237 -3.87 -7.87 9.90
N ASP A 238 -3.34 -6.69 10.22
CA ASP A 238 -2.32 -5.98 9.43
C ASP A 238 -1.00 -5.68 10.19
N PHE A 239 -0.90 -6.11 11.45
CA PHE A 239 0.22 -5.86 12.38
C PHE A 239 0.45 -4.38 12.71
N ILE A 240 -0.62 -3.57 12.72
CA ILE A 240 -0.56 -2.16 13.06
C ILE A 240 -1.42 -1.91 14.29
N CYS A 241 -0.88 -1.23 15.30
CA CYS A 241 -1.57 -1.05 16.58
C CYS A 241 -2.68 0.00 16.51
N SER A 242 -2.51 1.02 15.66
CA SER A 242 -3.51 2.07 15.48
C SER A 242 -4.73 1.63 14.67
N THR A 243 -4.71 0.47 14.01
CA THR A 243 -5.82 -0.03 13.21
C THR A 243 -6.75 -0.88 14.09
N PRO A 244 -8.06 -0.55 14.16
CA PRO A 244 -9.00 -1.39 14.91
C PRO A 244 -9.11 -2.78 14.28
N TYR A 245 -9.46 -3.78 15.09
CA TYR A 245 -9.71 -5.15 14.62
C TYR A 245 -10.76 -5.16 13.49
N ASP A 246 -10.36 -5.71 12.35
CA ASP A 246 -11.20 -5.90 11.18
C ASP A 246 -11.12 -7.38 10.75
N CYS A 247 -12.24 -8.07 10.77
CA CYS A 247 -12.33 -9.45 10.28
C CYS A 247 -12.86 -9.50 8.86
N TYR A 248 -13.48 -8.43 8.35
CA TYR A 248 -14.12 -8.24 7.04
C TYR A 248 -15.21 -9.28 6.64
N THR A 249 -14.98 -10.54 6.92
CA THR A 249 -15.83 -11.69 6.65
C THR A 249 -15.87 -12.57 7.89
N TRP A 250 -16.98 -13.28 8.11
CA TRP A 250 -17.11 -14.30 9.18
C TRP A 250 -16.80 -13.85 10.62
N CYS A 251 -16.85 -12.56 10.88
CA CYS A 251 -16.66 -11.96 12.21
C CYS A 251 -17.43 -12.64 13.35
N GLU A 252 -18.63 -13.13 13.09
CA GLU A 252 -19.55 -13.64 14.12
C GLU A 252 -18.93 -14.68 15.05
N ASP A 253 -18.11 -15.58 14.52
CA ASP A 253 -17.46 -16.61 15.31
C ASP A 253 -16.28 -16.07 16.15
N ASP A 254 -15.61 -15.02 15.67
CA ASP A 254 -14.45 -14.42 16.34
C ASP A 254 -14.83 -13.41 17.42
N ILE A 255 -15.79 -12.52 17.12
CA ILE A 255 -16.22 -11.44 18.04
C ILE A 255 -17.51 -11.78 18.81
N GLY A 256 -18.18 -12.87 18.45
CA GLY A 256 -19.40 -13.34 19.14
C GLY A 256 -20.64 -12.47 18.91
N CYS A 257 -20.62 -11.61 17.89
CA CYS A 257 -21.72 -10.74 17.49
C CYS A 257 -21.72 -10.52 15.96
N ASN A 258 -22.86 -10.13 15.41
CA ASN A 258 -23.04 -9.90 13.97
C ASN A 258 -22.54 -8.50 13.56
N ALA A 259 -21.75 -8.42 12.49
CA ALA A 259 -21.24 -7.19 11.88
C ALA A 259 -21.60 -7.08 10.38
N SER A 260 -22.59 -7.85 9.92
CA SER A 260 -23.03 -7.95 8.52
C SER A 260 -23.45 -6.62 7.91
N ASP A 261 -23.90 -5.67 8.72
CA ASP A 261 -24.33 -4.33 8.30
C ASP A 261 -23.19 -3.47 7.73
N LEU A 262 -21.93 -3.76 8.09
CA LEU A 262 -20.75 -3.08 7.56
C LEU A 262 -20.38 -3.48 6.12
N TYR A 263 -20.90 -4.59 5.60
CA TYR A 263 -20.41 -5.25 4.37
C TYR A 263 -21.32 -5.07 3.14
N GLU A 264 -22.17 -4.03 3.16
CA GLU A 264 -23.32 -3.84 2.26
C GLU A 264 -24.45 -4.86 2.50
N GLY A 265 -25.70 -4.37 2.37
CA GLY A 265 -26.91 -4.94 2.98
C GLY A 265 -27.38 -6.35 2.56
N TYR A 266 -26.56 -7.13 1.85
CA TYR A 266 -26.85 -8.53 1.54
C TYR A 266 -25.58 -9.30 1.14
N LYS A 267 -25.14 -10.25 1.98
CA LYS A 267 -24.14 -11.26 1.60
C LYS A 267 -24.87 -12.40 0.84
N PRO A 268 -24.63 -12.61 -0.47
CA PRO A 268 -25.33 -13.64 -1.23
C PRO A 268 -25.11 -15.02 -0.63
N GLY A 269 -26.18 -15.72 -0.26
CA GLY A 269 -26.13 -17.09 0.27
C GLY A 269 -25.99 -17.24 1.79
N GLN A 270 -25.98 -16.14 2.56
CA GLN A 270 -26.02 -16.19 4.02
C GLN A 270 -27.45 -16.01 4.55
N GLU A 271 -27.90 -16.96 5.38
CA GLU A 271 -29.09 -16.77 6.21
C GLU A 271 -28.85 -15.61 7.19
N PRO A 272 -29.90 -14.84 7.57
CA PRO A 272 -29.77 -13.81 8.59
C PRO A 272 -29.18 -14.41 9.87
N SER A 273 -28.09 -13.83 10.35
CA SER A 273 -27.43 -14.35 11.55
C SER A 273 -28.38 -14.40 12.75
N GLU A 274 -28.25 -15.47 13.54
CA GLU A 274 -28.99 -15.65 14.79
C GLU A 274 -28.33 -14.90 15.98
N VAL A 275 -27.12 -14.34 15.80
CA VAL A 275 -26.42 -13.54 16.82
C VAL A 275 -26.79 -12.05 16.75
N ALA A 276 -26.80 -11.41 17.91
CA ALA A 276 -27.11 -9.98 18.02
C ALA A 276 -26.06 -9.13 17.29
N GLN A 277 -26.49 -8.00 16.73
CA GLN A 277 -25.57 -7.04 16.11
C GLN A 277 -24.55 -6.53 17.13
N CYS A 278 -23.31 -6.34 16.68
CA CYS A 278 -22.26 -5.73 17.46
C CYS A 278 -22.61 -4.27 17.79
N THR A 279 -22.23 -3.85 19.00
CA THR A 279 -22.12 -2.44 19.33
C THR A 279 -20.80 -1.87 18.79
N VAL A 280 -20.72 -0.55 18.67
CA VAL A 280 -19.48 0.16 18.27
C VAL A 280 -18.31 -0.17 19.20
N ASP A 281 -18.59 -0.41 20.49
CA ASP A 281 -17.55 -0.80 21.46
C ASP A 281 -17.06 -2.24 21.26
N GLN A 282 -17.86 -3.09 20.60
CA GLN A 282 -17.51 -4.49 20.31
C GLN A 282 -16.77 -4.63 18.99
N HIS A 283 -17.16 -3.86 17.97
CA HIS A 283 -16.53 -3.89 16.66
C HIS A 283 -16.77 -2.59 15.90
N ASN A 284 -15.68 -1.90 15.55
CA ASN A 284 -15.71 -0.62 14.85
C ASN A 284 -14.46 -0.50 13.94
N PRO A 285 -14.38 -1.33 12.88
CA PRO A 285 -13.30 -1.22 11.92
C PRO A 285 -13.40 0.12 11.17
N SER A 286 -12.26 0.62 10.69
CA SER A 286 -12.27 1.85 9.89
C SER A 286 -12.77 1.57 8.48
N VAL A 287 -13.94 2.11 8.14
CA VAL A 287 -14.55 2.01 6.80
C VAL A 287 -13.90 2.94 5.77
N THR A 288 -13.08 3.89 6.23
CA THR A 288 -12.32 4.85 5.41
C THR A 288 -10.87 4.43 5.22
N ASN A 289 -10.37 3.46 5.99
CA ASN A 289 -8.99 3.01 5.84
C ASN A 289 -8.75 2.47 4.42
N LEU A 290 -7.73 2.97 3.75
CA LEU A 290 -7.37 2.63 2.39
C LEU A 290 -7.17 1.13 2.23
N MET A 291 -6.55 0.48 3.22
CA MET A 291 -6.23 -0.95 3.20
C MET A 291 -7.40 -1.85 3.64
N SER A 292 -8.55 -1.27 3.91
CA SER A 292 -9.79 -2.06 4.06
C SER A 292 -10.34 -2.49 2.70
N ARG A 293 -11.45 -3.22 2.72
CA ARG A 293 -12.23 -3.57 1.51
C ARG A 293 -13.61 -2.90 1.47
N TYR A 294 -13.81 -1.84 2.25
CA TYR A 294 -15.03 -1.05 2.25
C TYR A 294 -15.07 -0.06 1.07
N GLY A 295 -16.21 0.59 0.84
CA GLY A 295 -16.41 1.47 -0.32
C GLY A 295 -15.64 2.79 -0.28
N GLU A 296 -15.54 3.43 0.89
CA GLU A 296 -15.10 4.84 1.01
C GLU A 296 -13.57 5.04 0.93
N ARG A 297 -12.77 4.07 1.44
CA ARG A 297 -11.28 3.95 1.33
C ARG A 297 -10.55 5.21 0.87
N SER A 298 -10.17 6.09 1.79
CA SER A 298 -9.65 7.42 1.48
C SER A 298 -8.38 7.82 2.25
N GLU A 299 -7.98 7.05 3.26
CA GLU A 299 -6.89 7.45 4.17
C GLU A 299 -6.07 6.27 4.68
N ILE A 300 -4.81 6.51 5.01
CA ILE A 300 -4.00 5.58 5.80
C ILE A 300 -3.83 6.13 7.22
N THR A 301 -3.68 5.24 8.21
CA THR A 301 -3.32 5.68 9.55
C THR A 301 -1.90 6.22 9.58
N PHE A 302 -1.59 6.95 10.65
CA PHE A 302 -0.25 7.45 10.89
C PHE A 302 0.80 6.31 10.98
N ASP A 303 0.48 5.22 11.69
CA ASP A 303 1.35 4.03 11.77
C ASP A 303 1.51 3.33 10.42
N GLN A 304 0.45 3.27 9.59
CA GLN A 304 0.54 2.77 8.21
C GLN A 304 1.50 3.64 7.39
N GLY A 305 1.45 4.97 7.54
CA GLY A 305 2.42 5.89 6.96
C GLY A 305 3.86 5.58 7.39
N ALA A 306 4.09 5.37 8.69
CA ALA A 306 5.40 5.03 9.22
C ALA A 306 5.94 3.71 8.67
N ARG A 307 5.09 2.69 8.59
CA ARG A 307 5.44 1.40 7.98
C ARG A 307 5.75 1.53 6.48
N ALA A 308 4.99 2.35 5.75
CA ALA A 308 5.28 2.62 4.35
C ALA A 308 6.67 3.28 4.18
N ARG A 309 7.00 4.27 5.02
CA ARG A 309 8.34 4.90 5.04
C ARG A 309 9.45 3.89 5.31
N TYR A 310 9.25 2.99 6.26
CA TYR A 310 10.18 1.90 6.55
C TYR A 310 10.50 1.07 5.30
N PHE A 311 9.48 0.62 4.56
CA PHE A 311 9.70 -0.22 3.39
C PHE A 311 10.30 0.54 2.19
N ILE A 312 10.04 1.84 2.09
CA ILE A 312 10.76 2.71 1.13
C ILE A 312 12.25 2.73 1.47
N GLN A 313 12.61 2.98 2.74
CA GLN A 313 14.01 2.97 3.17
C GLN A 313 14.65 1.60 2.90
N TYR A 314 13.97 0.52 3.31
CA TYR A 314 14.43 -0.84 3.11
C TYR A 314 14.73 -1.14 1.64
N MET A 315 13.81 -0.82 0.72
CA MET A 315 13.98 -1.03 -0.72
C MET A 315 15.03 -0.12 -1.35
N SER A 316 15.37 1.01 -0.72
CA SER A 316 16.43 1.93 -1.17
C SER A 316 17.84 1.52 -0.73
N GLU A 317 17.95 0.71 0.32
CA GLU A 317 19.23 0.26 0.88
C GLU A 317 19.57 -1.18 0.52
N ASN A 318 18.55 -1.99 0.19
CA ASN A 318 18.69 -3.42 -0.02
C ASN A 318 18.26 -3.78 -1.44
N ALA A 319 19.22 -4.03 -2.33
CA ALA A 319 18.93 -4.49 -3.68
C ALA A 319 18.30 -5.89 -3.67
N ARG A 320 17.12 -6.05 -4.28
CA ARG A 320 16.34 -7.29 -4.35
C ARG A 320 16.27 -7.78 -5.78
N GLU A 321 17.17 -8.70 -6.16
CA GLU A 321 17.29 -9.15 -7.57
C GLU A 321 17.50 -8.00 -8.56
N GLY A 322 18.17 -6.93 -8.12
CA GLY A 322 18.43 -5.74 -8.92
C GLY A 322 17.45 -4.58 -8.70
N ASN A 323 16.32 -4.83 -8.02
CA ASN A 323 15.37 -3.79 -7.62
C ASN A 323 15.90 -2.98 -6.44
N LEU A 324 16.04 -1.67 -6.63
CA LEU A 324 16.58 -0.73 -5.65
C LEU A 324 15.87 0.61 -5.79
N LEU A 325 14.83 0.83 -4.99
CA LEU A 325 13.97 2.00 -5.13
C LEU A 325 14.75 3.28 -4.83
N HIS A 326 14.73 4.24 -5.75
CA HIS A 326 15.35 5.54 -5.54
C HIS A 326 14.29 6.58 -5.16
N PHE A 327 14.71 7.56 -4.37
CA PHE A 327 13.92 8.74 -4.06
C PHE A 327 14.78 10.00 -4.15
N SER A 328 14.13 11.15 -4.31
CA SER A 328 14.75 12.46 -4.16
C SER A 328 14.10 13.25 -3.03
N GLU A 329 14.87 14.14 -2.42
CA GLU A 329 14.35 15.11 -1.46
C GLU A 329 13.65 16.26 -2.19
N MET A 330 12.51 16.73 -1.66
CA MET A 330 11.94 17.99 -2.12
C MET A 330 12.79 19.17 -1.63
N VAL A 331 13.45 19.84 -2.57
CA VAL A 331 14.12 21.11 -2.30
C VAL A 331 13.10 22.24 -2.41
N TYR A 332 12.70 22.82 -1.29
CA TYR A 332 11.90 24.05 -1.31
C TYR A 332 12.81 25.22 -1.71
N ASP A 333 12.65 25.71 -2.94
CA ASP A 333 13.22 27.01 -3.34
C ASP A 333 12.46 28.12 -2.60
N TYR A 334 13.10 28.69 -1.57
CA TYR A 334 12.57 29.83 -0.78
C TYR A 334 12.77 31.19 -1.45
#